data_AF-A0A260Z8U8-F1
#
_entry.id   AF-A0A260Z8U8-F1
#
_cell.length_a   1.000
_cell.length_b   1.000
_cell.length_c   1.000
_cell.angle_alpha   90.00
_cell.angle_beta   90.00
_cell.angle_gamma   90.00
#
_symmetry.space_group_name_H-M   'P 1'
#
loop_
_entity.id
_entity.type
_entity.pdbx_description
1 polymer ?
#
loop_
_entity_poly.entity_id
_entity_poly.type
_entity_poly.pdbx_seq_one_letter_code
_entity_poly.pdbx_strand_id
1 'polypeptide(L)'
;MDLSMTSRPVKRFLTAYKIHANQLTWKFSYVDPRTSPNRFVKGITRPQRTYMTLTLTFKNKVVEEDEEDDEYWEYEEEEDIHFYILENTQVERDYDGVIEQDYVRTINEVKAPLAMRKRENPKEFEIGGDSMDVDLKFLEDLTQHFKSIFYIDTYNVAHKTTGFFDFFGSFIWKNGGKKFGKLHIDPLWGVHFNEEQIRMIFNELEVDDLYLSVHTDNKLIPGLNLNSKKLTLKSTEFLSFDDVLESKCEEMEITFPGKVNVEHHLVKAVTNWKTGEKLKNLKKMTLKSRYMTERDEEDKKAFFEKARSLGIRRHESAENKGYINRDTDKAVAMLAYNGRTFQMTVYENTDDLPKSKEEFDDSEDDYVPF
;
A
#
# COMPACT_ATOMS: atom_id res chain seq x y z
N MET A 1 -6.57 30.46 -14.77
CA MET A 1 -6.40 30.37 -13.32
C MET A 1 -4.89 30.45 -13.12
N ASP A 2 -4.27 31.46 -12.51
CA ASP A 2 -4.67 32.10 -11.26
C ASP A 2 -5.72 31.26 -10.58
N LEU A 3 -5.30 30.21 -9.85
CA LEU A 3 -6.15 29.62 -8.82
C LEU A 3 -6.49 30.78 -7.91
N SER A 4 -7.47 31.60 -8.32
CA SER A 4 -7.64 32.91 -7.76
C SER A 4 -8.30 32.58 -6.44
N MET A 5 -7.46 32.52 -5.42
CA MET A 5 -7.81 32.35 -4.01
C MET A 5 -8.71 33.50 -3.53
N THR A 6 -9.15 34.35 -4.44
CA THR A 6 -10.02 35.49 -4.28
C THR A 6 -11.49 35.14 -4.45
N SER A 7 -11.86 34.03 -5.10
CA SER A 7 -13.28 33.65 -5.25
C SER A 7 -13.89 33.21 -3.91
N ARG A 8 -15.15 33.59 -3.67
CA ARG A 8 -15.85 33.32 -2.39
C ARG A 8 -15.98 31.82 -2.06
N PRO A 9 -16.28 30.92 -3.03
CA PRO A 9 -16.30 29.48 -2.78
C PRO A 9 -14.93 28.92 -2.41
N VAL A 10 -13.87 29.35 -3.13
CA VAL A 10 -12.49 28.93 -2.82
C VAL A 10 -12.06 29.42 -1.45
N LYS A 11 -12.36 30.68 -1.09
CA LYS A 11 -12.09 31.17 0.28
C LYS A 11 -12.79 30.35 1.35
N ARG A 12 -14.05 29.95 1.13
CA ARG A 12 -14.80 29.11 2.09
C ARG A 12 -14.17 27.73 2.23
N PHE A 13 -13.85 27.09 1.11
CA PHE A 13 -13.14 25.81 1.08
C PHE A 13 -11.79 25.88 1.80
N LEU A 14 -10.95 26.86 1.44
CA LEU A 14 -9.66 27.09 2.10
C LEU A 14 -9.83 27.37 3.59
N THR A 15 -10.84 28.13 4.01
CA THR A 15 -11.08 28.39 5.43
C THR A 15 -11.46 27.12 6.19
N ALA A 16 -12.28 26.26 5.57
CA ALA A 16 -12.69 24.99 6.17
C ALA A 16 -11.51 24.04 6.30
N TYR A 17 -10.73 23.84 5.23
CA TYR A 17 -9.78 22.73 5.13
C TYR A 17 -8.31 23.05 5.40
N LYS A 18 -7.94 24.34 5.48
CA LYS A 18 -6.54 24.74 5.68
C LYS A 18 -5.91 24.23 6.98
N ILE A 19 -6.72 24.12 8.04
CA ILE A 19 -6.26 23.70 9.37
C ILE A 19 -6.45 22.20 9.64
N HIS A 20 -7.16 21.49 8.75
CA HIS A 20 -7.34 20.05 8.88
C HIS A 20 -6.06 19.31 8.51
N ALA A 21 -5.84 18.18 9.18
CA ALA A 21 -4.84 17.19 8.81
C ALA A 21 -5.27 16.53 7.51
N ASN A 22 -4.60 16.88 6.41
CA ASN A 22 -4.90 16.36 5.08
C ASN A 22 -3.83 15.37 4.63
N GLN A 23 -4.21 14.46 3.73
CA GLN A 23 -3.28 13.51 3.14
C GLN A 23 -2.93 13.89 1.71
N LEU A 24 -1.67 13.67 1.33
CA LEU A 24 -1.23 13.84 -0.04
C LEU A 24 -0.71 12.51 -0.57
N THR A 25 -1.30 12.04 -1.67
CA THR A 25 -0.98 10.75 -2.28
C THR A 25 -0.41 10.94 -3.68
N TRP A 26 0.81 10.44 -3.92
CA TRP A 26 1.38 10.33 -5.26
C TRP A 26 1.22 8.90 -5.77
N LYS A 27 0.60 8.72 -6.94
CA LYS A 27 0.50 7.44 -7.62
C LYS A 27 1.18 7.53 -8.98
N PHE A 28 2.14 6.65 -9.23
CA PHE A 28 2.77 6.41 -10.52
C PHE A 28 2.28 5.04 -10.98
N SER A 29 1.45 4.95 -12.01
CA SER A 29 0.91 3.67 -12.49
C SER A 29 0.42 3.77 -13.93
N TYR A 30 0.81 2.82 -14.79
CA TYR A 30 0.32 2.68 -16.18
C TYR A 30 -0.88 1.74 -16.32
N VAL A 31 -1.23 1.02 -15.25
CA VAL A 31 -2.23 -0.05 -15.27
C VAL A 31 -3.37 0.37 -14.37
N ASP A 32 -4.34 1.03 -14.98
CA ASP A 32 -5.67 1.03 -14.41
C ASP A 32 -6.72 0.92 -15.52
N PRO A 33 -7.09 -0.31 -15.91
CA PRO A 33 -8.25 -0.54 -16.77
C PRO A 33 -9.56 -0.07 -16.11
N ARG A 34 -9.58 0.07 -14.77
CA ARG A 34 -10.77 0.39 -13.97
C ARG A 34 -10.93 1.86 -13.63
N THR A 35 -9.87 2.69 -13.72
CA THR A 35 -10.04 4.12 -14.01
C THR A 35 -10.20 4.28 -15.52
N SER A 36 -11.13 3.54 -16.12
CA SER A 36 -11.80 4.05 -17.31
C SER A 36 -12.47 5.33 -16.84
N PRO A 37 -12.01 6.50 -17.26
CA PRO A 37 -12.66 7.72 -16.89
C PRO A 37 -14.04 7.66 -17.57
N ASN A 38 -15.08 7.24 -16.85
CA ASN A 38 -16.34 6.75 -17.42
C ASN A 38 -17.20 7.83 -18.10
N ARG A 39 -16.65 9.02 -18.37
CA ARG A 39 -17.38 10.18 -18.87
C ARG A 39 -16.48 11.03 -19.76
N PHE A 40 -16.12 10.48 -20.92
CA PHE A 40 -15.71 11.33 -22.02
C PHE A 40 -16.96 11.90 -22.68
N VAL A 41 -16.91 13.20 -23.01
CA VAL A 41 -17.93 13.83 -23.85
C VAL A 41 -18.08 12.99 -25.12
N LYS A 42 -19.34 12.72 -25.49
CA LYS A 42 -19.68 11.95 -26.69
C LYS A 42 -18.94 12.54 -27.91
N GLY A 43 -17.99 11.80 -28.48
CA GLY A 43 -17.26 12.19 -29.69
C GLY A 43 -15.75 12.45 -29.55
N ILE A 44 -15.15 12.29 -28.37
CA ILE A 44 -13.69 12.42 -28.20
C ILE A 44 -13.06 11.05 -27.96
N THR A 45 -12.06 10.70 -28.78
CA THR A 45 -11.30 9.47 -28.58
C THR A 45 -10.30 9.58 -27.42
N ARG A 46 -10.14 8.48 -26.70
CA ARG A 46 -9.46 8.36 -25.39
C ARG A 46 -8.00 8.86 -25.42
N PRO A 47 -7.55 9.74 -24.48
CA PRO A 47 -6.16 9.70 -24.05
C PRO A 47 -5.93 8.36 -23.36
N GLN A 48 -4.98 7.58 -23.87
CA GLN A 48 -5.01 6.14 -23.62
C GLN A 48 -4.58 5.72 -22.21
N ARG A 49 -3.82 6.54 -21.46
CA ARG A 49 -3.28 6.14 -20.14
C ARG A 49 -3.08 7.33 -19.19
N THR A 50 -3.67 7.26 -18.01
CA THR A 50 -3.17 8.04 -16.86
C THR A 50 -1.93 7.33 -16.38
N TYR A 51 -0.83 8.06 -16.18
CA TYR A 51 0.43 7.47 -15.74
C TYR A 51 0.95 8.06 -14.43
N MET A 52 0.48 9.27 -14.06
CA MET A 52 0.69 9.86 -12.75
C MET A 52 -0.60 10.44 -12.17
N THR A 53 -0.73 10.42 -10.85
CA THR A 53 -1.85 11.02 -10.12
C THR A 53 -1.34 11.67 -8.84
N LEU A 54 -1.86 12.85 -8.55
CA LEU A 54 -1.78 13.49 -7.24
C LEU A 54 -3.19 13.54 -6.65
N THR A 55 -3.38 13.00 -5.46
CA THR A 55 -4.64 13.09 -4.73
C THR A 55 -4.44 13.87 -3.44
N LEU A 56 -5.32 14.84 -3.20
CA LEU A 56 -5.44 15.52 -1.92
C LEU A 56 -6.71 15.01 -1.23
N THR A 57 -6.54 14.38 -0.08
CA THR A 57 -7.63 13.74 0.69
C THR A 57 -7.91 14.55 1.95
N PHE A 58 -9.17 14.90 2.14
CA PHE A 58 -9.67 15.61 3.31
C PHE A 58 -10.46 14.65 4.17
N LYS A 59 -10.05 14.50 5.43
CA LYS A 59 -10.77 13.70 6.41
C LYS A 59 -11.83 14.57 7.08
N ASN A 60 -13.09 14.26 6.84
CA ASN A 60 -14.23 14.88 7.50
C ASN A 60 -14.79 13.95 8.56
N LYS A 61 -15.02 14.49 9.76
CA LYS A 61 -15.85 13.80 10.74
C LYS A 61 -17.30 14.09 10.42
N VAL A 62 -18.05 13.05 10.09
CA VAL A 62 -19.50 13.11 9.97
C VAL A 62 -20.09 12.56 11.25
N VAL A 63 -20.96 13.35 11.87
CA VAL A 63 -21.78 12.91 13.00
C VAL A 63 -23.19 12.79 12.47
N GLU A 64 -23.65 11.55 12.31
CA GLU A 64 -25.06 11.28 12.02
C GLU A 64 -25.79 11.00 13.34
N GLU A 65 -26.91 11.70 13.51
CA GLU A 65 -27.83 11.51 14.62
C GLU A 65 -28.98 10.65 14.09
N ASP A 66 -29.16 9.47 14.69
CA ASP A 66 -30.36 8.68 14.46
C ASP A 66 -31.50 9.30 15.26
N GLU A 67 -32.42 9.99 14.58
CA GLU A 67 -33.56 10.66 15.20
C GLU A 67 -34.52 9.68 15.90
N GLU A 68 -34.45 8.36 15.62
CA GLU A 68 -35.34 7.36 16.22
C GLU A 68 -34.79 6.73 17.51
N ASP A 69 -33.46 6.56 17.63
CA ASP A 69 -32.83 5.77 18.70
C ASP A 69 -31.88 6.57 19.63
N ASP A 70 -31.79 7.91 19.50
CA ASP A 70 -30.84 8.77 20.25
C ASP A 70 -29.38 8.26 20.14
N GLU A 71 -29.04 7.54 19.07
CA GLU A 71 -27.73 6.95 18.84
C GLU A 71 -26.93 7.81 17.84
N TYR A 72 -25.71 8.18 18.23
CA TYR A 72 -24.81 8.97 17.38
C TYR A 72 -23.77 8.06 16.73
N TRP A 73 -23.73 8.07 15.41
CA TRP A 73 -22.68 7.42 14.65
C TRP A 73 -21.68 8.46 14.17
N GLU A 74 -20.46 8.41 14.72
CA GLU A 74 -19.33 9.15 14.17
C GLU A 74 -18.61 8.26 13.15
N TYR A 75 -18.54 8.70 11.90
CA TYR A 75 -17.69 8.07 10.88
C TYR A 75 -16.83 9.10 10.17
N GLU A 76 -15.67 8.65 9.66
CA GLU A 76 -14.80 9.48 8.83
C GLU A 76 -15.24 9.35 7.37
N GLU A 77 -15.69 10.45 6.77
CA GLU A 77 -15.88 10.54 5.33
C GLU A 77 -14.62 11.15 4.70
N GLU A 78 -14.10 10.50 3.66
CA GLU A 78 -12.94 10.99 2.91
C GLU A 78 -13.41 11.71 1.65
N GLU A 79 -13.07 13.00 1.53
CA GLU A 79 -13.25 13.73 0.29
C GLU A 79 -11.94 13.80 -0.48
N ASP A 80 -11.92 13.27 -1.70
CA ASP A 80 -10.76 13.30 -2.57
C ASP A 80 -10.86 14.36 -3.66
N ILE A 81 -9.73 15.04 -3.92
CA ILE A 81 -9.51 15.82 -5.13
C ILE A 81 -8.37 15.19 -5.92
N HIS A 82 -8.64 14.81 -7.16
CA HIS A 82 -7.69 14.10 -8.02
C HIS A 82 -7.14 14.97 -9.15
N PHE A 83 -5.83 14.88 -9.36
CA PHE A 83 -5.12 15.48 -10.49
C PHE A 83 -4.44 14.37 -11.28
N TYR A 84 -4.97 14.07 -12.47
CA TYR A 84 -4.49 13.02 -13.36
C TYR A 84 -3.60 13.62 -14.45
N ILE A 85 -2.36 13.13 -14.56
CA ILE A 85 -1.51 13.44 -15.70
C ILE A 85 -1.63 12.32 -16.73
N LEU A 86 -2.01 12.73 -17.93
CA LEU A 86 -2.29 11.87 -19.07
C LEU A 86 -1.05 11.79 -19.96
N GLU A 87 -0.69 10.58 -20.37
CA GLU A 87 0.46 10.37 -21.27
C GLU A 87 0.18 11.01 -22.64
N ASN A 88 1.13 11.81 -23.14
CA ASN A 88 1.06 12.40 -24.47
C ASN A 88 1.52 11.38 -25.52
N THR A 89 0.60 10.56 -26.00
CA THR A 89 0.90 9.65 -27.12
C THR A 89 0.82 10.44 -28.42
N GLN A 90 1.95 10.95 -28.92
CA GLN A 90 2.08 11.33 -30.32
C GLN A 90 1.93 10.07 -31.19
N VAL A 91 0.70 9.68 -31.50
CA VAL A 91 0.42 8.58 -32.42
C VAL A 91 -0.32 9.16 -33.62
N GLU A 92 0.44 9.42 -34.69
CA GLU A 92 -0.03 9.65 -36.06
C GLU A 92 -0.61 8.36 -36.70
N ARG A 93 -1.47 7.61 -35.99
CA ARG A 93 -2.19 6.49 -36.59
C ARG A 93 -3.68 6.60 -36.33
N ASP A 94 -4.36 7.17 -37.33
CA ASP A 94 -5.77 6.99 -37.67
C ASP A 94 -6.80 7.24 -36.56
N TYR A 95 -6.49 8.09 -35.59
CA TYR A 95 -7.44 8.55 -34.58
C TYR A 95 -7.57 10.07 -34.58
N ASP A 96 -8.78 10.56 -34.86
CA ASP A 96 -9.21 11.97 -34.85
C ASP A 96 -9.25 12.57 -33.43
N GLY A 97 -8.15 12.49 -32.68
CA GLY A 97 -8.14 12.84 -31.27
C GLY A 97 -6.82 13.40 -30.78
N VAL A 98 -6.22 14.34 -31.51
CA VAL A 98 -5.29 15.28 -30.86
C VAL A 98 -6.09 15.96 -29.75
N ILE A 99 -5.61 15.88 -28.50
CA ILE A 99 -6.20 16.68 -27.42
C ILE A 99 -5.94 18.14 -27.78
N GLU A 100 -6.94 18.82 -28.34
CA GLU A 100 -6.87 20.28 -28.44
C GLU A 100 -6.74 20.83 -27.01
N GLN A 101 -5.60 21.44 -26.74
CA GLN A 101 -5.31 22.08 -25.48
C GLN A 101 -6.15 23.35 -25.41
N ASP A 102 -7.35 23.25 -24.84
CA ASP A 102 -8.27 24.40 -24.78
C ASP A 102 -7.68 25.59 -24.00
N TYR A 103 -6.70 25.35 -23.11
CA TYR A 103 -6.07 26.37 -22.27
C TYR A 103 -4.62 25.99 -21.92
N VAL A 104 -3.67 26.93 -21.99
CA VAL A 104 -2.33 26.81 -21.38
C VAL A 104 -2.32 27.63 -20.09
N ARG A 105 -1.89 27.04 -18.97
CA ARG A 105 -1.76 27.73 -17.68
C ARG A 105 -0.39 27.46 -17.07
N THR A 106 0.09 28.39 -16.26
CA THR A 106 1.37 28.32 -15.55
C THR A 106 1.13 28.13 -14.06
N ILE A 107 1.88 27.23 -13.42
CA ILE A 107 2.02 27.18 -11.95
C ILE A 107 3.48 27.51 -11.65
N ASN A 108 3.73 28.51 -10.80
CA ASN A 108 5.07 28.97 -10.43
C ASN A 108 6.01 29.20 -11.63
N GLU A 109 5.52 29.88 -12.68
CA GLU A 109 6.26 30.17 -13.93
C GLU A 109 6.61 28.95 -14.79
N VAL A 110 6.37 27.72 -14.33
CA VAL A 110 6.48 26.50 -15.14
C VAL A 110 5.26 26.41 -16.06
N LYS A 111 5.54 26.51 -17.36
CA LYS A 111 4.57 26.22 -18.43
C LYS A 111 4.51 24.70 -18.60
N ALA A 112 3.53 24.07 -17.97
CA ALA A 112 3.05 22.78 -18.46
C ALA A 112 1.89 23.05 -19.43
N PRO A 113 1.78 22.33 -20.56
CA PRO A 113 0.58 22.35 -21.39
C PRO A 113 -0.62 21.78 -20.61
N LEU A 114 -1.21 22.60 -19.75
CA LEU A 114 -2.30 22.23 -18.85
C LEU A 114 -3.64 22.09 -19.60
N ALA A 115 -3.85 20.98 -20.29
CA ALA A 115 -5.16 20.64 -20.85
C ALA A 115 -6.14 20.22 -19.74
N MET A 116 -6.65 21.18 -18.96
CA MET A 116 -7.66 20.94 -17.93
C MET A 116 -9.02 20.62 -18.56
N ARG A 117 -9.34 19.33 -18.70
CA ARG A 117 -10.71 18.90 -19.02
C ARG A 117 -11.57 18.98 -17.76
N LYS A 118 -12.44 19.99 -17.70
CA LYS A 118 -13.45 20.08 -16.65
C LYS A 118 -14.54 19.05 -16.93
N ARG A 119 -14.68 18.07 -16.06
CA ARG A 119 -15.73 17.04 -16.12
C ARG A 119 -17.01 17.48 -15.42
N GLU A 120 -18.02 16.63 -15.53
CA GLU A 120 -19.23 16.67 -14.70
C GLU A 120 -18.92 16.54 -13.19
N ASN A 121 -17.77 15.94 -12.83
CA ASN A 121 -17.30 15.85 -11.45
C ASN A 121 -16.37 17.03 -11.09
N PRO A 122 -16.76 17.95 -10.18
CA PRO A 122 -15.93 19.09 -9.81
C PRO A 122 -14.66 18.73 -9.01
N LYS A 123 -14.48 17.45 -8.63
CA LYS A 123 -13.36 16.95 -7.83
C LYS A 123 -12.24 16.28 -8.66
N GLU A 124 -12.37 16.24 -9.98
CA GLU A 124 -11.38 15.60 -10.88
C GLU A 124 -10.79 16.62 -11.86
N PHE A 125 -9.46 16.58 -12.01
CA PHE A 125 -8.71 17.42 -12.95
C PHE A 125 -7.83 16.54 -13.83
N GLU A 126 -7.96 16.66 -15.15
CA GLU A 126 -7.08 16.00 -16.12
C GLU A 126 -6.05 17.00 -16.64
N ILE A 127 -4.82 16.56 -16.86
CA ILE A 127 -3.70 17.37 -17.31
C ILE A 127 -3.07 16.64 -18.49
N GLY A 128 -3.03 17.28 -19.65
CA GLY A 128 -2.26 16.78 -20.78
C GLY A 128 -0.78 16.76 -20.43
N GLY A 129 -0.15 15.60 -20.48
CA GLY A 129 1.28 15.48 -20.30
C GLY A 129 2.06 16.06 -21.47
N ASP A 130 3.36 16.24 -21.28
CA ASP A 130 4.29 16.60 -22.34
C ASP A 130 5.43 15.57 -22.39
N SER A 131 6.52 15.87 -21.71
CA SER A 131 7.59 14.92 -21.41
C SER A 131 7.56 14.55 -19.92
N MET A 132 8.09 13.38 -19.61
CA MET A 132 8.23 12.89 -18.24
C MET A 132 8.84 13.93 -17.28
N ASP A 133 9.91 14.61 -17.71
CA ASP A 133 10.61 15.61 -16.89
C ASP A 133 9.74 16.84 -16.62
N VAL A 134 9.00 17.30 -17.63
CA VAL A 134 8.06 18.43 -17.49
C VAL A 134 6.91 18.06 -16.57
N ASP A 135 6.38 16.84 -16.70
CA ASP A 135 5.24 16.37 -15.92
C ASP A 135 5.61 16.08 -14.46
N LEU A 136 6.80 15.51 -14.20
CA LEU A 136 7.36 15.37 -12.85
C LEU A 136 7.60 16.73 -12.20
N LYS A 137 8.14 17.69 -12.95
CA LYS A 137 8.36 19.05 -12.44
C LYS A 137 7.04 19.73 -12.10
N PHE A 138 6.02 19.54 -12.95
CA PHE A 138 4.68 20.02 -12.70
C PHE A 138 4.08 19.43 -11.42
N LEU A 139 4.19 18.11 -11.22
CA LEU A 139 3.75 17.43 -9.99
C LEU A 139 4.47 17.95 -8.75
N GLU A 140 5.78 18.22 -8.85
CA GLU A 140 6.55 18.83 -7.77
C GLU A 140 6.01 20.22 -7.42
N ASP A 141 5.78 21.07 -8.42
CA ASP A 141 5.31 22.44 -8.20
C ASP A 141 3.87 22.47 -7.66
N LEU A 142 3.01 21.56 -8.14
CA LEU A 142 1.66 21.36 -7.61
C LEU A 142 1.69 20.87 -6.15
N THR A 143 2.61 19.95 -5.84
CA THR A 143 2.88 19.51 -4.46
C THR A 143 3.29 20.68 -3.57
N GLN A 144 4.22 21.53 -4.00
CA GLN A 144 4.62 22.72 -3.23
C GLN A 144 3.45 23.68 -3.05
N HIS A 145 2.65 23.88 -4.09
CA HIS A 145 1.48 24.74 -4.03
C HIS A 145 0.50 24.27 -2.97
N PHE A 146 0.17 22.97 -2.91
CA PHE A 146 -0.69 22.43 -1.86
C PHE A 146 -0.08 22.54 -0.48
N LYS A 147 1.21 22.26 -0.31
CA LYS A 147 1.89 22.44 0.99
C LYS A 147 1.90 23.90 1.46
N SER A 148 1.86 24.87 0.55
CA SER A 148 1.76 26.30 0.90
C SER A 148 0.37 26.71 1.37
N ILE A 149 -0.65 25.89 1.08
CA ILE A 149 -2.05 26.20 1.33
C ILE A 149 -2.61 25.38 2.49
N PHE A 150 -2.33 24.07 2.50
CA PHE A 150 -2.93 23.08 3.40
C PHE A 150 -1.89 22.54 4.38
N TYR A 151 -2.35 22.22 5.60
CA TYR A 151 -1.59 21.37 6.50
C TYR A 151 -1.67 19.92 6.00
N ILE A 152 -0.54 19.37 5.55
CA ILE A 152 -0.39 17.98 5.14
C ILE A 152 0.35 17.25 6.24
N ASP A 153 -0.29 16.26 6.86
CA ASP A 153 0.30 15.48 7.96
C ASP A 153 0.72 14.07 7.53
N THR A 154 0.09 13.56 6.46
CA THR A 154 0.28 12.20 5.96
C THR A 154 0.65 12.23 4.48
N TYR A 155 1.73 11.53 4.14
CA TYR A 155 2.20 11.37 2.78
C TYR A 155 2.09 9.90 2.37
N ASN A 156 1.50 9.66 1.20
CA ASN A 156 1.34 8.32 0.66
C ASN A 156 1.96 8.22 -0.74
N VAL A 157 2.59 7.09 -1.05
CA VAL A 157 3.21 6.85 -2.36
C VAL A 157 2.77 5.48 -2.87
N ALA A 158 2.37 5.42 -4.15
CA ALA A 158 2.15 4.19 -4.89
C ALA A 158 2.98 4.21 -6.18
N HIS A 159 3.99 3.35 -6.28
CA HIS A 159 4.84 3.19 -7.44
C HIS A 159 4.60 1.83 -8.09
N LYS A 160 3.96 1.84 -9.26
CA LYS A 160 3.58 0.64 -10.03
C LYS A 160 4.11 0.61 -11.47
N THR A 161 5.05 1.50 -11.80
CA THR A 161 5.55 1.68 -13.17
C THR A 161 6.97 1.17 -13.33
N THR A 162 7.33 0.70 -14.53
CA THR A 162 8.71 0.29 -14.88
C THR A 162 9.56 1.45 -15.39
N GLY A 163 10.67 1.79 -14.72
CA GLY A 163 11.85 2.36 -15.40
C GLY A 163 11.68 3.69 -16.17
N PHE A 164 10.71 4.54 -15.84
CA PHE A 164 10.47 5.80 -16.56
C PHE A 164 11.14 7.03 -15.94
N PHE A 165 11.52 6.96 -14.67
CA PHE A 165 12.22 8.03 -13.97
C PHE A 165 13.01 7.48 -12.80
N ASP A 166 13.98 8.27 -12.31
CA ASP A 166 14.69 7.97 -11.08
C ASP A 166 13.75 8.15 -9.89
N PHE A 167 13.09 7.06 -9.47
CA PHE A 167 12.17 7.06 -8.35
C PHE A 167 12.85 7.54 -7.07
N PHE A 168 14.08 7.08 -6.80
CA PHE A 168 14.85 7.42 -5.59
C PHE A 168 15.45 8.82 -5.63
N GLY A 169 15.73 9.36 -6.83
CA GLY A 169 16.10 10.76 -7.04
C GLY A 169 14.93 11.74 -7.11
N SER A 170 13.68 11.26 -7.01
CA SER A 170 12.50 12.11 -7.22
C SER A 170 12.16 13.04 -6.04
N PHE A 171 11.35 14.06 -6.33
CA PHE A 171 10.95 15.08 -5.38
C PHE A 171 10.12 14.55 -4.19
N ILE A 172 9.56 13.34 -4.27
CA ILE A 172 8.68 12.78 -3.24
C ILE A 172 9.40 12.62 -1.91
N TRP A 173 10.68 12.23 -1.92
CA TRP A 173 11.48 12.02 -0.70
C TRP A 173 11.80 13.34 -0.01
N LYS A 174 12.07 14.38 -0.80
CA LYS A 174 12.26 15.74 -0.28
C LYS A 174 10.96 16.30 0.32
N ASN A 175 9.81 15.91 -0.23
CA ASN A 175 8.51 16.49 0.15
C ASN A 175 7.79 15.76 1.27
N GLY A 176 7.79 14.43 1.25
CA GLY A 176 7.29 13.59 2.34
C GLY A 176 8.28 13.48 3.50
N GLY A 177 9.54 13.84 3.27
CA GLY A 177 10.59 13.71 4.27
C GLY A 177 10.87 12.25 4.58
N LYS A 178 10.96 11.91 5.87
CA LYS A 178 11.24 10.55 6.33
C LYS A 178 10.01 9.77 6.77
N LYS A 179 8.81 10.36 6.76
CA LYS A 179 7.60 9.75 7.32
C LYS A 179 6.50 9.60 6.27
N PHE A 180 5.98 8.39 6.12
CA PHE A 180 4.93 8.04 5.18
C PHE A 180 3.83 7.25 5.88
N GLY A 181 2.57 7.57 5.56
CA GLY A 181 1.43 6.75 6.00
C GLY A 181 1.42 5.43 5.24
N LYS A 182 1.47 5.49 3.90
CA LYS A 182 1.49 4.32 3.02
C LYS A 182 2.60 4.43 1.99
N LEU A 183 3.40 3.37 1.85
CA LEU A 183 4.38 3.22 0.77
C LEU A 183 4.13 1.91 0.05
N HIS A 184 3.61 1.98 -1.18
CA HIS A 184 3.31 0.82 -2.01
C HIS A 184 4.22 0.83 -3.23
N ILE A 185 5.15 -0.12 -3.30
CA ILE A 185 6.10 -0.26 -4.40
C ILE A 185 5.92 -1.64 -5.01
N ASP A 186 5.32 -1.67 -6.19
CA ASP A 186 5.07 -2.87 -7.00
C ASP A 186 5.24 -2.53 -8.48
N PRO A 187 6.45 -2.07 -8.89
CA PRO A 187 6.70 -1.79 -10.28
C PRO A 187 6.47 -3.07 -11.09
N LEU A 188 5.84 -2.93 -12.25
CA LEU A 188 5.81 -4.02 -13.23
C LEU A 188 7.25 -4.50 -13.51
N TRP A 189 7.37 -5.75 -13.93
CA TRP A 189 8.57 -6.49 -14.36
C TRP A 189 9.89 -5.71 -14.52
N GLY A 190 10.96 -6.22 -13.91
CA GLY A 190 12.34 -5.86 -14.28
C GLY A 190 12.94 -4.64 -13.59
N VAL A 191 12.28 -4.08 -12.58
CA VAL A 191 12.89 -3.07 -11.71
C VAL A 191 13.67 -3.76 -10.58
N HIS A 192 14.97 -3.52 -10.57
CA HIS A 192 15.90 -4.02 -9.55
C HIS A 192 16.31 -2.90 -8.62
N PHE A 193 16.14 -3.13 -7.32
CA PHE A 193 16.63 -2.22 -6.30
C PHE A 193 17.98 -2.70 -5.78
N ASN A 194 18.92 -1.75 -5.63
CA ASN A 194 20.22 -2.03 -5.04
C ASN A 194 20.13 -2.07 -3.50
N GLU A 195 21.24 -2.43 -2.84
CA GLU A 195 21.28 -2.52 -1.38
C GLU A 195 20.96 -1.19 -0.69
N GLU A 196 21.50 -0.07 -1.18
CA GLU A 196 21.28 1.26 -0.60
C GLU A 196 19.80 1.66 -0.65
N GLN A 197 19.13 1.38 -1.76
CA GLN A 197 17.70 1.65 -1.96
C GLN A 197 16.81 0.83 -1.01
N ILE A 198 17.13 -0.45 -0.83
CA ILE A 198 16.42 -1.31 0.14
C ILE A 198 16.68 -0.82 1.57
N ARG A 199 17.94 -0.47 1.90
CA ARG A 199 18.29 0.07 3.22
C ARG A 199 17.60 1.39 3.52
N MET A 200 17.49 2.28 2.54
CA MET A 200 16.74 3.53 2.68
C MET A 200 15.30 3.22 3.11
N ILE A 201 14.61 2.31 2.41
CA ILE A 201 13.22 1.95 2.69
C ILE A 201 13.03 1.40 4.12
N PHE A 202 13.88 0.47 4.56
CA PHE A 202 13.68 -0.19 5.86
C PHE A 202 14.31 0.55 7.04
N ASN A 203 15.44 1.24 6.85
CA ASN A 203 16.25 1.74 7.95
C ASN A 203 16.21 3.27 8.07
N GLU A 204 15.84 4.00 7.02
CA GLU A 204 15.82 5.47 7.02
C GLU A 204 14.43 6.07 7.03
N LEU A 205 13.42 5.34 6.55
CA LEU A 205 12.03 5.77 6.49
C LEU A 205 11.21 5.23 7.66
N GLU A 206 10.31 6.06 8.18
CA GLU A 206 9.21 5.69 9.06
C GLU A 206 7.96 5.51 8.19
N VAL A 207 7.50 4.26 8.03
CA VAL A 207 6.34 3.94 7.19
C VAL A 207 5.33 3.15 8.01
N ASP A 208 4.10 3.65 8.12
CA ASP A 208 3.05 2.94 8.86
C ASP A 208 2.59 1.67 8.12
N ASP A 209 2.37 1.75 6.80
CA ASP A 209 1.93 0.65 5.95
C ASP A 209 2.84 0.52 4.71
N LEU A 210 3.70 -0.51 4.73
CA LEU A 210 4.68 -0.77 3.68
C LEU A 210 4.27 -1.99 2.85
N TYR A 211 4.08 -1.80 1.55
CA TYR A 211 3.99 -2.86 0.55
C TYR A 211 5.19 -2.78 -0.38
N LEU A 212 5.94 -3.88 -0.50
CA LEU A 212 7.11 -3.96 -1.38
C LEU A 212 7.10 -5.28 -2.17
N SER A 213 7.15 -5.16 -3.48
CA SER A 213 7.23 -6.25 -4.46
C SER A 213 8.26 -5.85 -5.51
N VAL A 214 9.53 -6.14 -5.22
CA VAL A 214 10.67 -5.75 -6.08
C VAL A 214 11.67 -6.88 -6.19
N HIS A 215 12.44 -6.86 -7.27
CA HIS A 215 13.64 -7.66 -7.38
C HIS A 215 14.85 -6.89 -6.84
N THR A 216 15.86 -7.63 -6.43
CA THR A 216 17.12 -7.10 -5.90
C THR A 216 18.26 -7.82 -6.58
N ASP A 217 19.38 -7.15 -6.77
CA ASP A 217 20.62 -7.81 -7.19
C ASP A 217 21.31 -8.54 -6.03
N ASN A 218 20.89 -8.24 -4.80
CA ASN A 218 21.51 -8.75 -3.58
C ASN A 218 20.67 -9.87 -2.94
N LYS A 219 21.26 -11.06 -2.83
CA LYS A 219 20.61 -12.24 -2.24
C LYS A 219 20.39 -12.17 -0.73
N LEU A 220 21.04 -11.28 -0.01
CA LEU A 220 20.83 -11.10 1.43
C LEU A 220 21.37 -9.74 1.84
N ILE A 221 20.54 -8.95 2.52
CA ILE A 221 20.94 -7.64 3.05
C ILE A 221 20.81 -7.71 4.57
N PRO A 222 21.91 -7.73 5.32
CA PRO A 222 21.85 -7.87 6.77
C PRO A 222 21.40 -6.57 7.46
N GLY A 223 20.64 -6.72 8.55
CA GLY A 223 20.27 -5.60 9.43
C GLY A 223 19.15 -4.73 8.84
N LEU A 224 18.13 -5.36 8.26
CA LEU A 224 16.93 -4.67 7.81
C LEU A 224 15.94 -4.54 8.98
N ASN A 225 15.45 -3.32 9.19
CA ASN A 225 14.60 -3.00 10.33
C ASN A 225 13.11 -3.04 9.97
N LEU A 226 12.47 -4.18 10.22
CA LEU A 226 11.04 -4.38 9.93
C LEU A 226 10.15 -3.75 11.02
N ASN A 227 9.99 -2.43 10.98
CA ASN A 227 9.27 -1.64 12.01
C ASN A 227 7.96 -0.99 11.55
N SER A 228 7.53 -1.20 10.31
CA SER A 228 6.23 -0.70 9.87
C SER A 228 5.10 -1.33 10.68
N LYS A 229 4.03 -0.58 10.97
CA LYS A 229 2.86 -1.14 11.66
C LYS A 229 2.27 -2.30 10.84
N LYS A 230 2.11 -2.09 9.53
CA LYS A 230 1.72 -3.09 8.55
C LYS A 230 2.82 -3.27 7.51
N LEU A 231 3.12 -4.51 7.19
CA LEU A 231 4.19 -4.88 6.26
C LEU A 231 3.72 -5.98 5.31
N THR A 232 3.83 -5.74 4.01
CA THR A 232 3.63 -6.76 2.98
C THR A 232 4.85 -6.83 2.08
N LEU A 233 5.56 -7.95 2.09
CA LEU A 233 6.73 -8.19 1.26
C LEU A 233 6.47 -9.34 0.30
N LYS A 234 6.63 -9.07 -0.99
CA LYS A 234 6.64 -10.08 -2.07
C LYS A 234 8.06 -10.20 -2.60
N SER A 235 8.47 -11.42 -2.93
CA SER A 235 9.80 -11.70 -3.52
C SER A 235 10.97 -11.34 -2.60
N THR A 236 11.02 -11.92 -1.40
CA THR A 236 11.95 -11.52 -0.33
C THR A 236 13.31 -12.21 -0.37
N GLU A 237 13.98 -12.25 -1.53
CA GLU A 237 15.31 -12.86 -1.64
C GLU A 237 16.32 -12.20 -0.70
N PHE A 238 16.26 -10.88 -0.54
CA PHE A 238 17.16 -10.10 0.32
C PHE A 238 16.97 -10.26 1.83
N LEU A 239 15.92 -10.94 2.30
CA LEU A 239 15.50 -10.91 3.71
C LEU A 239 15.96 -12.17 4.45
N SER A 240 16.60 -12.01 5.60
CA SER A 240 16.88 -13.14 6.49
C SER A 240 15.66 -13.47 7.36
N PHE A 241 15.52 -14.73 7.77
CA PHE A 241 14.46 -15.07 8.72
C PHE A 241 14.70 -14.47 10.11
N ASP A 242 15.94 -14.17 10.47
CA ASP A 242 16.22 -13.49 11.74
C ASP A 242 15.71 -12.04 11.72
N ASP A 243 15.76 -11.33 10.58
CA ASP A 243 15.12 -10.01 10.44
C ASP A 243 13.60 -10.10 10.66
N VAL A 244 12.96 -11.17 10.18
CA VAL A 244 11.52 -11.44 10.43
C VAL A 244 11.24 -11.62 11.92
N LEU A 245 12.09 -12.35 12.62
CA LEU A 245 11.92 -12.58 14.06
C LEU A 245 12.15 -11.31 14.88
N GLU A 246 13.10 -10.45 14.49
CA GLU A 246 13.38 -9.17 15.17
C GLU A 246 12.37 -8.06 14.83
N SER A 247 11.41 -8.34 13.94
CA SER A 247 10.39 -7.39 13.55
C SER A 247 9.55 -6.87 14.72
N LYS A 248 9.17 -5.59 14.62
CA LYS A 248 8.25 -4.92 15.54
C LYS A 248 6.88 -4.63 14.93
N CYS A 249 6.58 -5.20 13.76
CA CYS A 249 5.31 -5.03 13.06
C CYS A 249 4.14 -5.57 13.90
N GLU A 250 2.98 -4.93 13.74
CA GLU A 250 1.71 -5.47 14.23
C GLU A 250 1.13 -6.48 13.23
N GLU A 251 1.22 -6.18 11.94
CA GLU A 251 0.76 -7.04 10.86
C GLU A 251 1.88 -7.25 9.85
N MET A 252 2.15 -8.51 9.50
CA MET A 252 3.12 -8.84 8.46
C MET A 252 2.62 -9.94 7.52
N GLU A 253 2.83 -9.74 6.22
CA GLU A 253 2.68 -10.75 5.18
C GLU A 253 3.97 -10.85 4.38
N ILE A 254 4.61 -12.02 4.37
CA ILE A 254 5.89 -12.23 3.69
C ILE A 254 5.76 -13.43 2.76
N THR A 255 6.09 -13.22 1.49
CA THR A 255 6.14 -14.28 0.48
C THR A 255 7.60 -14.60 0.12
N PHE A 256 8.08 -15.74 0.61
CA PHE A 256 9.42 -16.21 0.36
C PHE A 256 9.55 -16.84 -1.03
N PRO A 257 10.71 -16.68 -1.69
CA PRO A 257 10.98 -17.33 -2.97
C PRO A 257 11.04 -18.87 -2.83
N GLY A 258 11.51 -19.38 -1.70
CA GLY A 258 11.62 -20.81 -1.43
C GLY A 258 10.58 -21.36 -0.46
N LYS A 259 10.69 -22.67 -0.19
CA LYS A 259 9.93 -23.36 0.85
C LYS A 259 10.21 -22.76 2.23
N VAL A 260 9.17 -22.42 2.98
CA VAL A 260 9.32 -22.02 4.39
C VAL A 260 9.57 -23.27 5.24
N ASN A 261 10.76 -23.39 5.83
CA ASN A 261 11.13 -24.56 6.63
C ASN A 261 10.31 -24.65 7.93
N VAL A 262 9.69 -25.80 8.17
CA VAL A 262 8.87 -26.04 9.36
C VAL A 262 9.62 -25.79 10.67
N GLU A 263 10.83 -26.30 10.80
CA GLU A 263 11.58 -26.24 12.07
C GLU A 263 12.27 -24.88 12.26
N HIS A 264 13.07 -24.49 11.26
CA HIS A 264 13.90 -23.30 11.35
C HIS A 264 13.12 -22.01 11.20
N HIS A 265 11.94 -22.03 10.56
CA HIS A 265 11.12 -20.85 10.37
C HIS A 265 9.84 -20.89 11.21
N LEU A 266 8.94 -21.85 10.97
CA LEU A 266 7.60 -21.83 11.56
C LEU A 266 7.62 -22.09 13.08
N VAL A 267 8.23 -23.21 13.49
CA VAL A 267 8.37 -23.58 14.91
C VAL A 267 9.20 -22.54 15.66
N LYS A 268 10.27 -22.02 15.03
CA LYS A 268 11.07 -20.92 15.60
C LYS A 268 10.24 -19.65 15.83
N ALA A 269 9.42 -19.23 14.86
CA ALA A 269 8.53 -18.06 15.02
C ALA A 269 7.50 -18.25 16.13
N VAL A 270 6.81 -19.40 16.16
CA VAL A 270 5.85 -19.73 17.22
C VAL A 270 6.53 -19.74 18.59
N THR A 271 7.74 -20.30 18.69
CA THR A 271 8.49 -20.35 19.94
C THR A 271 8.87 -18.96 20.43
N ASN A 272 9.44 -18.11 19.57
CA ASN A 272 9.85 -16.74 19.93
C ASN A 272 8.66 -15.87 20.34
N TRP A 273 7.51 -16.01 19.67
CA TRP A 273 6.28 -15.33 20.06
C TRP A 273 5.75 -15.86 21.40
N LYS A 274 5.73 -17.19 21.58
CA LYS A 274 5.25 -17.85 22.80
C LYS A 274 6.04 -17.44 24.03
N THR A 275 7.37 -17.40 23.95
CA THR A 275 8.21 -16.97 25.07
C THR A 275 8.08 -15.48 25.35
N GLY A 276 7.55 -14.72 24.39
CA GLY A 276 7.50 -13.28 24.45
C GLY A 276 8.88 -12.63 24.35
N GLU A 277 9.91 -13.32 23.85
CA GLU A 277 11.22 -12.69 23.60
C GLU A 277 11.13 -11.73 22.41
N LYS A 278 10.51 -12.18 21.32
CA LYS A 278 10.36 -11.42 20.08
C LYS A 278 8.91 -11.42 19.59
N LEU A 279 8.62 -10.64 18.54
CA LEU A 279 7.28 -10.54 17.94
C LEU A 279 6.20 -10.11 18.95
N LYS A 280 6.57 -9.31 19.97
CA LYS A 280 5.69 -8.93 21.08
C LYS A 280 4.44 -8.16 20.63
N ASN A 281 4.59 -7.33 19.60
CA ASN A 281 3.54 -6.46 19.06
C ASN A 281 2.67 -7.15 18.02
N LEU A 282 3.02 -8.39 17.63
CA LEU A 282 2.39 -9.08 16.53
C LEU A 282 0.91 -9.34 16.83
N LYS A 283 0.05 -8.88 15.93
CA LYS A 283 -1.38 -9.19 15.84
C LYS A 283 -1.67 -10.20 14.74
N LYS A 284 -0.98 -10.09 13.60
CA LYS A 284 -1.14 -11.00 12.46
C LYS A 284 0.16 -11.24 11.72
N MET A 285 0.48 -12.51 11.46
CA MET A 285 1.59 -12.92 10.60
C MET A 285 1.09 -13.90 9.55
N THR A 286 1.49 -13.67 8.30
CA THR A 286 1.28 -14.60 7.19
C THR A 286 2.61 -14.86 6.49
N LEU A 287 3.04 -16.13 6.43
CA LEU A 287 4.25 -16.55 5.72
C LEU A 287 3.86 -17.48 4.58
N LYS A 288 4.22 -17.13 3.34
CA LYS A 288 3.86 -17.86 2.11
C LYS A 288 5.10 -18.34 1.38
N SER A 289 5.00 -19.47 0.69
CA SER A 289 6.01 -19.96 -0.28
C SER A 289 5.53 -19.69 -1.71
N ARG A 290 6.32 -19.00 -2.55
CA ARG A 290 5.91 -18.53 -3.89
C ARG A 290 5.66 -19.65 -4.91
N TYR A 291 6.50 -20.69 -4.94
CA TYR A 291 6.51 -21.71 -6.01
C TYR A 291 6.00 -23.10 -5.59
N MET A 292 5.17 -23.18 -4.56
CA MET A 292 4.54 -24.45 -4.17
C MET A 292 3.21 -24.61 -4.91
N THR A 293 3.18 -25.48 -5.92
CA THR A 293 1.96 -25.87 -6.64
C THR A 293 1.10 -26.83 -5.84
N GLU A 294 1.70 -27.60 -4.93
CA GLU A 294 1.01 -28.62 -4.13
C GLU A 294 1.12 -28.32 -2.63
N ARG A 295 0.06 -28.67 -1.89
CA ARG A 295 0.04 -28.59 -0.42
C ARG A 295 0.88 -29.73 0.13
N ASP A 296 1.93 -29.40 0.87
CA ASP A 296 2.81 -30.40 1.48
C ASP A 296 2.18 -30.91 2.80
N GLU A 297 1.42 -32.01 2.69
CA GLU A 297 0.76 -32.66 3.83
C GLU A 297 1.78 -33.23 4.84
N GLU A 298 2.98 -33.61 4.41
CA GLU A 298 4.05 -34.08 5.31
C GLU A 298 4.56 -32.93 6.18
N ASP A 299 4.82 -31.78 5.58
CA ASP A 299 5.21 -30.57 6.30
C ASP A 299 4.12 -30.10 7.26
N LYS A 300 2.85 -30.13 6.81
CA LYS A 300 1.71 -29.79 7.66
C LYS A 300 1.66 -30.69 8.89
N LYS A 301 1.80 -32.00 8.70
CA LYS A 301 1.83 -32.97 9.80
C LYS A 301 3.04 -32.72 10.72
N ALA A 302 4.22 -32.54 10.14
CA ALA A 302 5.45 -32.28 10.88
C ALA A 302 5.37 -31.01 11.71
N PHE A 303 4.76 -29.94 11.18
CA PHE A 303 4.52 -28.70 11.92
C PHE A 303 3.67 -28.95 13.16
N PHE A 304 2.48 -29.54 13.02
CA PHE A 304 1.60 -29.76 14.16
C PHE A 304 2.12 -30.82 15.15
N GLU A 305 2.94 -31.78 14.70
CA GLU A 305 3.62 -32.71 15.61
C GLU A 305 4.68 -32.02 16.46
N LYS A 306 5.55 -31.20 15.84
CA LYS A 306 6.56 -30.42 16.58
C LYS A 306 5.91 -29.38 17.47
N ALA A 307 4.92 -28.68 16.96
CA ALA A 307 4.31 -27.57 17.67
C ALA A 307 3.40 -28.05 18.83
N ARG A 308 2.97 -29.32 18.86
CA ARG A 308 2.38 -29.96 20.06
C ARG A 308 3.33 -29.95 21.26
N SER A 309 4.64 -30.10 21.04
CA SER A 309 5.62 -30.03 22.13
C SER A 309 5.69 -28.65 22.78
N LEU A 310 5.19 -27.61 22.10
CA LEU A 310 5.06 -26.25 22.62
C LEU A 310 3.76 -26.00 23.39
N GLY A 311 2.91 -27.03 23.55
CA GLY A 311 1.64 -26.93 24.26
C GLY A 311 0.46 -26.44 23.40
N ILE A 312 0.52 -26.61 22.07
CA ILE A 312 -0.62 -26.31 21.19
C ILE A 312 -1.81 -27.19 21.49
N ARG A 313 -2.98 -26.56 21.60
CA ARG A 313 -4.29 -27.23 21.66
C ARG A 313 -4.89 -27.26 20.26
N ARG A 314 -5.42 -28.41 19.83
CA ARG A 314 -6.06 -28.51 18.51
C ARG A 314 -7.34 -27.67 18.48
N HIS A 315 -7.62 -27.08 17.32
CA HIS A 315 -8.92 -26.51 17.04
C HIS A 315 -9.96 -27.63 16.91
N GLU A 316 -11.14 -27.45 17.48
CA GLU A 316 -12.16 -28.51 17.58
C GLU A 316 -12.70 -28.95 16.21
N SER A 317 -12.77 -28.01 15.26
CA SER A 317 -13.40 -28.22 13.94
C SER A 317 -12.45 -28.16 12.74
N ALA A 318 -11.14 -27.98 12.93
CA ALA A 318 -10.19 -27.79 11.83
C ALA A 318 -8.83 -28.43 12.12
N GLU A 319 -8.47 -29.48 11.36
CA GLU A 319 -7.21 -30.21 11.55
C GLU A 319 -5.96 -29.40 11.22
N ASN A 320 -6.12 -28.33 10.44
CA ASN A 320 -5.05 -27.41 10.05
C ASN A 320 -4.96 -26.18 10.95
N LYS A 321 -5.65 -26.17 12.11
CA LYS A 321 -5.63 -25.06 13.07
C LYS A 321 -5.30 -25.52 14.49
N GLY A 322 -4.69 -24.64 15.28
CA GLY A 322 -4.42 -24.86 16.69
C GLY A 322 -4.26 -23.56 17.47
N TYR A 323 -4.40 -23.63 18.79
CA TYR A 323 -4.26 -22.48 19.69
C TYR A 323 -3.03 -22.64 20.57
N ILE A 324 -2.37 -21.51 20.84
CA ILE A 324 -1.23 -21.45 21.75
C ILE A 324 -1.29 -20.19 22.60
N ASN A 325 -0.92 -20.32 23.88
CA ASN A 325 -0.87 -19.19 24.79
C ASN A 325 0.57 -18.69 24.91
N ARG A 326 0.73 -17.37 24.86
CA ARG A 326 1.96 -16.68 25.22
C ARG A 326 2.21 -16.82 26.71
N ASP A 327 3.45 -17.09 27.08
CA ASP A 327 3.81 -17.42 28.46
C ASP A 327 3.75 -16.19 29.37
N THR A 328 4.08 -15.02 28.82
CA THR A 328 4.24 -13.75 29.56
C THR A 328 2.92 -13.13 30.01
N ASP A 329 1.90 -13.13 29.16
CA ASP A 329 0.64 -12.39 29.42
C ASP A 329 -0.62 -13.16 29.03
N LYS A 330 -0.48 -14.44 28.66
CA LYS A 330 -1.59 -15.34 28.32
C LYS A 330 -2.38 -14.92 27.07
N ALA A 331 -1.86 -13.98 26.26
CA ALA A 331 -2.40 -13.72 24.93
C ALA A 331 -2.49 -15.04 24.13
N VAL A 332 -3.54 -15.19 23.32
CA VAL A 332 -3.80 -16.43 22.59
C VAL A 332 -3.55 -16.22 21.12
N ALA A 333 -2.78 -17.09 20.49
CA ALA A 333 -2.63 -17.11 19.04
C ALA A 333 -3.36 -18.31 18.43
N MET A 334 -4.15 -18.06 17.39
CA MET A 334 -4.60 -19.09 16.46
C MET A 334 -3.55 -19.26 15.38
N LEU A 335 -3.07 -20.49 15.24
CA LEU A 335 -2.12 -20.94 14.23
C LEU A 335 -2.86 -21.71 13.16
N ALA A 336 -2.60 -21.43 11.90
CA ALA A 336 -3.12 -22.19 10.77
C ALA A 336 -2.00 -22.48 9.77
N TYR A 337 -1.92 -23.73 9.29
CA TYR A 337 -0.92 -24.11 8.29
C TYR A 337 -1.46 -25.17 7.34
N ASN A 338 -1.42 -24.89 6.04
CA ASN A 338 -1.93 -25.78 4.99
C ASN A 338 -0.82 -26.43 4.13
N GLY A 339 0.43 -26.40 4.58
CA GLY A 339 1.58 -26.91 3.82
C GLY A 339 2.21 -25.88 2.85
N ARG A 340 1.56 -24.74 2.63
CA ARG A 340 2.08 -23.64 1.78
C ARG A 340 2.08 -22.29 2.49
N THR A 341 1.00 -22.01 3.21
CA THR A 341 0.75 -20.74 3.89
C THR A 341 0.60 -21.01 5.37
N PHE A 342 1.45 -20.34 6.16
CA PHE A 342 1.35 -20.28 7.61
C PHE A 342 0.71 -18.96 8.00
N GLN A 343 -0.25 -19.01 8.92
CA GLN A 343 -0.89 -17.86 9.52
C GLN A 343 -0.86 -17.96 11.04
N MET A 344 -0.61 -16.83 11.69
CA MET A 344 -0.73 -16.63 13.12
C MET A 344 -1.57 -15.38 13.36
N THR A 345 -2.68 -15.52 14.08
CA THR A 345 -3.56 -14.41 14.46
C THR A 345 -3.64 -14.37 15.97
N VAL A 346 -3.35 -13.22 16.58
CA VAL A 346 -3.27 -13.02 18.03
C VAL A 346 -4.53 -12.33 18.52
N TYR A 347 -5.07 -12.85 19.61
CA TYR A 347 -6.27 -12.37 20.29
C TYR A 347 -5.89 -11.92 21.69
N GLU A 348 -6.35 -10.74 22.08
CA GLU A 348 -6.11 -10.19 23.42
C GLU A 348 -6.95 -10.93 24.47
N ASN A 349 -8.16 -11.37 24.12
CA ASN A 349 -9.02 -12.17 24.98
C ASN A 349 -9.45 -13.49 24.33
N THR A 350 -9.72 -14.50 25.15
CA THR A 350 -10.27 -15.78 24.71
C THR A 350 -11.69 -15.67 24.15
N ASP A 351 -12.41 -14.61 24.51
CA ASP A 351 -13.78 -14.37 24.05
C ASP A 351 -13.84 -13.92 22.59
N ASP A 352 -12.72 -13.38 22.07
CA ASP A 352 -12.55 -12.93 20.69
C ASP A 352 -12.17 -14.08 19.74
N LEU A 353 -11.99 -15.29 20.26
CA LEU A 353 -11.67 -16.46 19.44
C LEU A 353 -12.86 -16.78 18.54
N PRO A 354 -12.63 -17.03 17.23
CA PRO A 354 -13.71 -17.39 16.32
C PRO A 354 -14.38 -18.68 16.80
N LYS A 355 -15.65 -18.56 17.22
CA LYS A 355 -16.47 -19.67 17.75
C LYS A 355 -17.01 -20.59 16.66
N SER A 356 -16.84 -20.22 15.39
CA SER A 356 -17.30 -20.96 14.21
C SER A 356 -16.29 -20.92 13.09
N LYS A 357 -16.50 -21.74 12.06
CA LYS A 357 -15.66 -21.85 10.85
C LYS A 357 -15.49 -20.49 10.17
N GLU A 358 -14.47 -19.72 10.55
CA GLU A 358 -13.83 -18.83 9.60
C GLU A 358 -13.12 -19.71 8.59
N GLU A 359 -13.67 -19.74 7.37
CA GLU A 359 -13.02 -20.39 6.25
C GLU A 359 -11.63 -19.75 6.11
N PHE A 360 -10.62 -20.61 6.10
CA PHE A 360 -9.31 -20.20 5.62
C PHE A 360 -9.57 -19.67 4.21
N ASP A 361 -9.19 -18.43 3.92
CA ASP A 361 -9.31 -17.87 2.58
C ASP A 361 -8.43 -18.72 1.66
N ASP A 362 -9.07 -19.74 1.09
CA ASP A 362 -8.54 -20.72 0.18
C ASP A 362 -8.57 -20.16 -1.23
N SER A 363 -8.73 -18.82 -1.40
CA SER A 363 -8.65 -18.15 -2.68
C SER A 363 -7.42 -18.67 -3.42
N GLU A 364 -7.68 -19.50 -4.41
CA GLU A 364 -6.76 -19.77 -5.48
C GLU A 364 -6.39 -18.39 -5.99
N ASP A 365 -5.17 -17.93 -5.68
CA ASP A 365 -4.51 -16.96 -6.54
C ASP A 365 -4.48 -17.67 -7.90
N ASP A 366 -5.51 -17.40 -8.71
CA ASP A 366 -5.63 -17.84 -10.09
C ASP A 366 -4.33 -17.42 -10.75
N TYR A 367 -3.43 -18.38 -10.81
CA TYR A 367 -2.17 -18.25 -11.48
C TYR A 367 -2.52 -18.15 -12.95
N VAL A 368 -2.62 -16.92 -13.45
CA VAL A 368 -2.63 -16.66 -14.86
C VAL A 368 -1.16 -16.80 -15.30
N PRO A 369 -0.77 -17.89 -15.98
CA PRO A 369 0.60 -18.04 -16.45
C PRO A 369 0.76 -17.07 -17.62
N PHE A 370 1.58 -16.02 -17.46
CA PHE A 370 2.13 -15.27 -18.59
C PHE A 370 3.58 -14.89 -18.32
#